data_AF-A0A4D7H5W8-F1
#
_entry.id   AF-A0A4D7H5W8-F1
#
_cell.length_a   1.000
_cell.length_b   1.000
_cell.length_c   1.000
_cell.angle_alpha   90.00
_cell.angle_beta   90.00
_cell.angle_gamma   90.00
#
_symmetry.space_group_name_H-M   'P 1'
#
loop_
_entity.id
_entity.type
_entity.pdbx_description
1 polymer ?
#
loop_
_entity_poly.entity_id
_entity_poly.type
_entity_poly.pdbx_seq_one_letter_code
_entity_poly.pdbx_strand_id
1 'polypeptide(L)'
;MVKSRVCVIILLVLTAGCLDSVIDAPVDQEEPVEFVAENLVNDTTFFKVYVVDLPANLTLHLSDGRQGTFAIGEGVGPSSPGDNRTYTKVEVPESARLHGNFTLGANESVNSSIGDLPRGFAIVVTVHRDKNEIISYVTANCDDLPLIGLKVTRYPEGVSVVHSCT
;
A
#
# COMPACT_ATOMS: atom_id res chain seq x y z
N MET A 1 61.34 52.72 -5.63
CA MET A 1 59.88 52.83 -5.44
C MET A 1 59.21 51.83 -6.38
N VAL A 2 58.58 50.82 -5.78
CA VAL A 2 57.97 49.65 -6.45
C VAL A 2 56.58 50.04 -6.93
N LYS A 3 56.17 49.61 -8.13
CA LYS A 3 54.76 49.59 -8.54
C LYS A 3 54.45 48.25 -9.21
N SER A 4 54.24 47.24 -8.37
CA SER A 4 53.66 45.95 -8.78
C SER A 4 52.25 46.18 -9.30
N ARG A 5 52.01 45.84 -10.57
CA ARG A 5 50.67 45.75 -11.14
C ARG A 5 50.12 44.37 -10.83
N VAL A 6 49.18 44.30 -9.91
CA VAL A 6 48.45 43.08 -9.57
C VAL A 6 47.38 42.87 -10.65
N CYS A 7 47.58 41.85 -11.50
CA CYS A 7 46.54 41.36 -12.41
C CYS A 7 45.63 40.42 -11.61
N VAL A 8 44.41 40.86 -11.30
CA VAL A 8 43.37 40.03 -10.70
C VAL A 8 42.73 39.20 -11.81
N ILE A 9 43.02 37.91 -11.85
CA ILE A 9 42.32 36.94 -12.68
C ILE A 9 41.05 36.55 -11.92
N ILE A 10 39.90 37.09 -12.33
CA ILE A 10 38.60 36.67 -11.81
C ILE A 10 38.23 35.37 -12.53
N LEU A 11 38.50 34.24 -11.86
CA LEU A 11 38.04 32.93 -12.29
C LEU A 11 36.54 32.83 -11.97
N LEU A 12 35.69 33.07 -12.97
CA LEU A 12 34.25 32.79 -12.92
C LEU A 12 34.07 31.27 -12.95
N VAL A 13 34.00 30.66 -11.77
CA VAL A 13 33.56 29.27 -11.61
C VAL A 13 32.06 29.25 -11.86
N LEU A 14 31.66 28.93 -13.09
CA LEU A 14 30.30 28.51 -13.42
C LEU A 14 30.08 27.17 -12.71
N THR A 15 29.55 27.21 -11.49
CA THR A 15 28.93 26.03 -10.90
C THR A 15 27.75 25.68 -11.80
N ALA A 16 27.91 24.67 -12.64
CA ALA A 16 26.79 23.95 -13.21
C ALA A 16 25.93 23.51 -12.03
N GLY A 17 24.86 24.25 -11.76
CA GLY A 17 23.81 23.76 -10.89
C GLY A 17 23.29 22.51 -11.56
N CYS A 18 23.64 21.35 -11.01
CA CYS A 18 22.79 20.18 -11.15
C CYS A 18 21.40 20.67 -10.75
N LEU A 19 20.49 20.77 -11.71
CA LEU A 19 19.07 20.80 -11.40
C LEU A 19 18.83 19.49 -10.67
N ASP A 20 18.88 19.55 -9.34
CA ASP A 20 18.35 18.49 -8.49
C ASP A 20 16.96 18.21 -9.03
N SER A 21 16.83 17.00 -9.55
CA SER A 21 15.60 16.34 -9.96
C SER A 21 14.46 16.80 -9.05
N VAL A 22 13.40 17.33 -9.68
CA VAL A 22 12.11 17.55 -9.03
C VAL A 22 11.77 16.24 -8.33
N ILE A 23 11.80 16.26 -7.00
CA ILE A 23 11.41 15.13 -6.17
C ILE A 23 9.91 14.96 -6.44
N ASP A 24 9.52 13.93 -7.17
CA ASP A 24 8.13 13.42 -7.17
C ASP A 24 7.84 13.04 -5.72
N ALA A 25 7.24 13.97 -5.01
CA ALA A 25 6.76 13.77 -3.66
C ALA A 25 5.29 13.37 -3.78
N PRO A 26 4.86 12.28 -3.11
CA PRO A 26 3.48 11.84 -3.20
C PRO A 26 2.54 12.94 -2.74
N VAL A 27 1.42 13.09 -3.46
CA VAL A 27 0.43 14.14 -3.20
C VAL A 27 -0.22 13.95 -1.83
N ASP A 28 -0.60 15.07 -1.23
CA ASP A 28 -1.37 15.08 0.01
C ASP A 28 -2.74 14.41 -0.19
N GLN A 29 -3.10 13.52 0.73
CA GLN A 29 -4.43 12.94 0.77
C GLN A 29 -5.38 13.90 1.52
N GLU A 30 -6.20 14.65 0.77
CA GLU A 30 -7.12 15.63 1.35
C GLU A 30 -8.45 15.00 1.82
N GLU A 31 -8.92 13.97 1.12
CA GLU A 31 -10.20 13.30 1.40
C GLU A 31 -10.00 11.88 1.93
N PRO A 32 -10.91 11.35 2.77
CA PRO A 32 -10.88 9.96 3.17
C PRO A 32 -11.02 8.99 1.99
N VAL A 33 -10.41 7.81 2.08
CA VAL A 33 -10.63 6.74 1.10
C VAL A 33 -11.96 6.04 1.39
N GLU A 34 -12.85 5.92 0.40
CA GLU A 34 -14.02 5.06 0.50
C GLU A 34 -13.59 3.58 0.40
N PHE A 35 -13.85 2.81 1.45
CA PHE A 35 -13.56 1.38 1.49
C PHE A 35 -14.86 0.57 1.43
N VAL A 36 -14.89 -0.42 0.54
CA VAL A 36 -15.99 -1.40 0.43
C VAL A 36 -15.42 -2.81 0.52
N ALA A 37 -15.96 -3.62 1.44
CA ALA A 37 -15.74 -5.06 1.44
C ALA A 37 -17.04 -5.79 1.12
N GLU A 38 -16.96 -6.79 0.25
CA GLU A 38 -18.12 -7.56 -0.21
C GLU A 38 -17.80 -9.05 -0.17
N ASN A 39 -18.73 -9.84 0.36
CA ASN A 39 -18.61 -11.29 0.44
C ASN A 39 -19.70 -11.98 -0.39
N LEU A 40 -19.32 -12.55 -1.53
CA LEU A 40 -20.22 -13.27 -2.44
C LEU A 40 -20.11 -14.79 -2.30
N VAL A 41 -19.36 -15.29 -1.30
CA VAL A 41 -19.37 -16.72 -0.97
C VAL A 41 -20.49 -17.05 0.01
N ASN A 42 -20.99 -18.28 -0.05
CA ASN A 42 -22.02 -18.79 0.84
C ASN A 42 -21.46 -19.24 2.20
N ASP A 43 -20.54 -18.45 2.76
CA ASP A 43 -19.90 -18.68 4.06
C ASP A 43 -19.44 -17.34 4.64
N THR A 44 -19.00 -17.31 5.88
CA THR A 44 -18.46 -16.11 6.53
C THR A 44 -17.05 -15.81 6.03
N THR A 45 -16.75 -14.54 5.78
CA THR A 45 -15.41 -14.05 5.41
C THR A 45 -14.99 -12.93 6.35
N PHE A 46 -13.69 -12.88 6.68
CA PHE A 46 -13.12 -11.84 7.54
C PHE A 46 -12.17 -10.94 6.74
N PHE A 47 -12.33 -9.64 6.86
CA PHE A 47 -11.46 -8.63 6.26
C PHE A 47 -10.78 -7.85 7.38
N LYS A 48 -9.45 -7.80 7.38
CA LYS A 48 -8.69 -6.88 8.25
C LYS A 48 -8.01 -5.84 7.39
N VAL A 49 -8.26 -4.57 7.72
CA VAL A 49 -7.84 -3.42 6.91
C VAL A 49 -6.82 -2.61 7.70
N TYR A 50 -5.67 -2.36 7.09
CA TYR A 50 -4.57 -1.61 7.67
C TYR A 50 -4.18 -0.46 6.75
N VAL A 51 -3.78 0.65 7.35
CA VAL A 51 -3.06 1.74 6.67
C VAL A 51 -1.59 1.63 7.04
N VAL A 52 -0.71 1.67 6.06
CA VAL A 52 0.74 1.57 6.26
C VAL A 52 1.46 2.74 5.59
N ASP A 53 2.51 3.24 6.23
CA ASP A 53 3.38 4.28 5.67
C ASP A 53 4.31 3.64 4.63
N LEU A 54 4.47 4.27 3.46
CA LEU A 54 5.42 3.87 2.42
C LEU A 54 6.76 4.63 2.55
N PRO A 55 7.88 4.02 2.11
CA PRO A 55 8.00 2.65 1.63
C PRO A 55 7.90 1.61 2.76
N ALA A 56 7.26 0.48 2.48
CA ALA A 56 7.07 -0.61 3.45
C ALA A 56 7.16 -2.00 2.81
N ASN A 57 7.36 -3.00 3.66
CA ASN A 57 7.40 -4.41 3.28
C ASN A 57 6.36 -5.22 4.04
N LEU A 58 5.86 -6.28 3.41
CA LEU A 58 5.08 -7.35 4.05
C LEU A 58 5.93 -8.59 4.19
N THR A 59 5.81 -9.31 5.31
CA THR A 59 6.40 -10.64 5.46
C THR A 59 5.29 -11.69 5.40
N LEU A 60 5.41 -12.62 4.47
CA LEU A 60 4.44 -13.68 4.22
C LEU A 60 4.95 -14.99 4.81
N HIS A 61 4.07 -15.74 5.46
CA HIS A 61 4.32 -17.11 5.90
C HIS A 61 3.31 -18.03 5.23
N LEU A 62 3.82 -19.08 4.58
CA LEU A 62 3.02 -20.08 3.89
C LEU A 62 2.88 -21.34 4.74
N SER A 63 1.82 -22.12 4.49
CA SER A 63 1.56 -23.38 5.17
C SER A 63 2.60 -24.48 4.91
N ASP A 64 3.43 -24.34 3.88
CA ASP A 64 4.56 -25.23 3.59
C ASP A 64 5.86 -24.83 4.33
N GLY A 65 5.80 -23.83 5.20
CA GLY A 65 6.93 -23.33 5.99
C GLY A 65 7.81 -22.31 5.27
N ARG A 66 7.55 -22.00 3.98
CA ARG A 66 8.27 -20.92 3.30
C ARG A 66 7.84 -19.56 3.85
N GLN A 67 8.81 -18.65 3.89
CA GLN A 67 8.59 -17.26 4.24
C GLN A 67 9.32 -16.34 3.27
N GLY A 68 8.82 -15.12 3.11
CA GLY A 68 9.46 -14.12 2.27
C GLY A 68 8.97 -12.71 2.60
N THR A 69 9.85 -11.73 2.41
CA THR A 69 9.55 -10.32 2.59
C THR A 69 9.49 -9.64 1.23
N PHE A 70 8.42 -8.89 0.99
CA PHE A 70 8.13 -8.25 -0.30
C PHE A 70 7.82 -6.78 -0.09
N ALA A 71 8.38 -5.93 -0.95
CA ALA A 71 8.03 -4.51 -0.97
C ALA A 71 6.57 -4.34 -1.42
N ILE A 72 5.89 -3.39 -0.78
CA ILE A 72 4.60 -2.91 -1.26
C ILE A 72 4.91 -1.99 -2.45
N GLY A 73 4.64 -2.51 -3.65
CA GLY A 73 4.83 -1.77 -4.90
C GLY A 73 3.67 -0.81 -5.19
N GLU A 74 3.81 -0.08 -6.28
CA GLU A 74 2.79 0.85 -6.79
C GLU A 74 1.55 0.12 -7.33
N GLY A 75 0.40 0.78 -7.19
CA GLY A 75 -0.87 0.33 -7.74
C GLY A 75 -1.62 -0.64 -6.83
N VAL A 76 -2.36 -1.55 -7.46
CA VAL A 76 -3.26 -2.49 -6.77
C VAL A 76 -3.12 -3.91 -7.27
N GLY A 77 -3.18 -4.88 -6.35
CA GLY A 77 -3.24 -6.28 -6.74
C GLY A 77 -3.65 -7.20 -5.59
N PRO A 78 -4.55 -8.16 -5.83
CA PRO A 78 -4.73 -9.28 -4.92
C PRO A 78 -3.56 -10.26 -5.10
N SER A 79 -3.05 -10.76 -4.00
CA SER A 79 -2.03 -11.80 -3.99
C SER A 79 -2.59 -13.03 -3.30
N SER A 80 -2.51 -14.15 -4.02
CA SER A 80 -2.92 -15.47 -3.55
C SER A 80 -1.70 -16.36 -3.32
N PRO A 81 -1.74 -17.28 -2.35
CA PRO A 81 -0.61 -18.16 -2.01
C PRO A 81 -0.28 -19.19 -3.11
N GLY A 82 -1.12 -19.28 -4.15
CA GLY A 82 -1.05 -20.24 -5.25
C GLY A 82 -1.61 -21.62 -4.87
N ASP A 83 -1.60 -22.54 -5.84
CA ASP A 83 -2.27 -23.83 -5.70
C ASP A 83 -1.82 -24.62 -4.46
N ASN A 84 -2.81 -25.21 -3.76
CA ASN A 84 -2.67 -26.04 -2.56
C ASN A 84 -1.89 -25.40 -1.40
N ARG A 85 -1.78 -24.07 -1.36
CA ARG A 85 -1.11 -23.34 -0.28
C ARG A 85 -2.07 -22.33 0.33
N THR A 86 -1.78 -21.94 1.55
CA THR A 86 -2.50 -20.92 2.32
C THR A 86 -1.48 -20.00 2.97
N TYR A 87 -1.85 -18.74 3.18
CA TYR A 87 -1.07 -17.88 4.06
C TYR A 87 -1.44 -18.23 5.49
N THR A 88 -0.45 -18.61 6.30
CA THR A 88 -0.61 -18.82 7.74
C THR A 88 -0.46 -17.52 8.51
N LYS A 89 0.30 -16.58 7.96
CA LYS A 89 0.47 -15.22 8.51
C LYS A 89 0.84 -14.25 7.40
N VAL A 90 0.26 -13.06 7.45
CA VAL A 90 0.71 -11.87 6.71
C VAL A 90 1.11 -10.84 7.76
N GLU A 91 2.41 -10.65 7.93
CA GLU A 91 2.97 -9.64 8.83
C GLU A 91 3.00 -8.30 8.11
N VAL A 92 2.20 -7.37 8.62
CA VAL A 92 2.20 -5.97 8.21
C VAL A 92 3.37 -5.24 8.89
N PRO A 93 3.91 -4.16 8.28
CA PRO A 93 5.01 -3.38 8.85
C PRO A 93 4.64 -2.77 10.21
N GLU A 94 5.64 -2.33 10.98
CA GLU A 94 5.42 -1.68 12.28
C GLU A 94 4.64 -0.36 12.17
N SER A 95 4.71 0.32 11.02
CA SER A 95 3.91 1.52 10.71
C SER A 95 2.41 1.22 10.55
N ALA A 96 2.02 -0.06 10.49
CA ALA A 96 0.64 -0.44 10.23
C ALA A 96 -0.30 0.00 11.34
N ARG A 97 -1.29 0.81 10.97
CA ARG A 97 -2.42 1.19 11.81
C ARG A 97 -3.65 0.40 11.38
N LEU A 98 -4.26 -0.32 12.32
CA LEU A 98 -5.51 -1.03 12.05
C LEU A 98 -6.64 -0.03 11.85
N HIS A 99 -7.26 -0.04 10.67
CA HIS A 99 -8.48 0.70 10.40
C HIS A 99 -9.69 -0.05 10.96
N GLY A 100 -9.82 -1.34 10.63
CA GLY A 100 -10.98 -2.11 11.04
C GLY A 100 -10.89 -3.61 10.76
N ASN A 101 -11.71 -4.36 11.49
CA ASN A 101 -11.95 -5.78 11.28
C ASN A 101 -13.43 -5.96 10.92
N PHE A 102 -13.70 -6.50 9.74
CA PHE A 102 -15.05 -6.72 9.24
C PHE A 102 -15.32 -8.21 9.13
N THR A 103 -16.43 -8.67 9.70
CA THR A 103 -16.92 -10.04 9.57
C THR A 103 -18.19 -9.99 8.76
N LEU A 104 -18.19 -10.61 7.59
CA LEU A 104 -19.31 -10.57 6.65
C LEU A 104 -19.85 -11.98 6.45
N GLY A 105 -21.15 -12.16 6.65
CA GLY A 105 -21.90 -13.35 6.26
C GLY A 105 -22.06 -13.46 4.74
N ALA A 106 -22.85 -14.45 4.31
CA ALA A 106 -23.09 -14.71 2.90
C ALA A 106 -23.84 -13.56 2.23
N ASN A 107 -23.31 -13.06 1.11
CA ASN A 107 -23.86 -11.95 0.33
C ASN A 107 -23.96 -10.62 1.10
N GLU A 108 -23.15 -10.45 2.14
CA GLU A 108 -23.08 -9.19 2.89
C GLU A 108 -21.98 -8.27 2.33
N SER A 109 -22.19 -6.97 2.50
CA SER A 109 -21.22 -5.93 2.19
C SER A 109 -21.15 -4.91 3.31
N VAL A 110 -19.99 -4.27 3.45
CA VAL A 110 -19.80 -3.14 4.35
C VAL A 110 -19.07 -2.02 3.64
N ASN A 111 -19.49 -0.79 3.93
CA ASN A 111 -18.81 0.42 3.50
C ASN A 111 -18.21 1.11 4.72
N SER A 112 -17.03 1.67 4.56
CA SER A 112 -16.29 2.40 5.58
C SER A 112 -15.50 3.54 4.96
N SER A 113 -15.11 4.52 5.76
CA SER A 113 -14.31 5.66 5.31
C SER A 113 -13.00 5.66 6.10
N ILE A 114 -11.87 5.64 5.39
CA ILE A 114 -10.53 5.59 5.99
C ILE A 114 -9.96 7.02 5.97
N GLY A 115 -9.94 7.66 7.14
CA GLY A 115 -9.37 9.00 7.32
C GLY A 115 -7.97 8.97 7.95
N ASP A 116 -7.46 10.16 8.29
CA ASP A 116 -6.17 10.38 8.94
C ASP A 116 -5.01 9.65 8.24
N LEU A 117 -4.92 9.84 6.92
CA LEU A 117 -3.98 9.14 6.05
C LEU A 117 -2.65 9.93 5.96
N PRO A 118 -1.49 9.26 6.13
CA PRO A 118 -0.20 9.89 5.97
C PRO A 118 0.10 10.12 4.49
N ARG A 119 1.04 11.03 4.18
CA ARG A 119 1.59 11.13 2.82
C ARG A 119 2.29 9.82 2.45
N GLY A 120 2.11 9.37 1.21
CA GLY A 120 2.72 8.13 0.72
C GLY A 120 2.29 6.94 1.59
N PHE A 121 1.05 6.51 1.46
CA PHE A 121 0.51 5.37 2.21
C PHE A 121 0.09 4.25 1.28
N ALA A 122 -0.10 3.06 1.84
CA ALA A 122 -0.84 1.99 1.20
C ALA A 122 -1.92 1.45 2.14
N ILE A 123 -2.99 0.92 1.55
CA ILE A 123 -3.96 0.10 2.27
C ILE A 123 -3.59 -1.36 2.06
N VAL A 124 -3.50 -2.09 3.17
CA VAL A 124 -3.31 -3.55 3.16
C VAL A 124 -4.59 -4.19 3.69
N VAL A 125 -5.18 -5.09 2.90
CA VAL A 125 -6.35 -5.87 3.31
C VAL A 125 -5.98 -7.33 3.34
N THR A 126 -6.14 -7.99 4.49
CA THR A 126 -6.05 -9.45 4.58
C THR A 126 -7.45 -10.05 4.55
N VAL A 127 -7.66 -11.04 3.69
CA VAL A 127 -8.93 -11.74 3.52
C VAL A 127 -8.78 -13.15 4.07
N HIS A 128 -9.58 -13.48 5.08
CA HIS A 128 -9.51 -14.77 5.77
C HIS A 128 -10.78 -15.57 5.52
N ARG A 129 -10.62 -16.88 5.29
CA ARG A 129 -11.75 -17.82 5.25
C ARG A 129 -12.25 -18.12 6.66
N ASP A 130 -11.34 -18.24 7.61
CA ASP A 130 -11.63 -18.40 9.04
C ASP A 130 -10.66 -17.57 9.89
N LYS A 131 -10.58 -17.81 11.20
CA LYS A 131 -9.70 -17.02 12.09
C LYS A 131 -8.20 -17.27 11.87
N ASN A 132 -7.83 -18.37 11.23
CA ASN A 132 -6.48 -18.89 11.12
C ASN A 132 -6.00 -19.04 9.66
N GLU A 133 -6.90 -19.04 8.67
CA GLU A 133 -6.56 -19.21 7.25
C GLU A 133 -6.73 -17.91 6.45
N ILE A 134 -5.60 -17.33 6.02
CA ILE A 134 -5.59 -16.20 5.09
C ILE A 134 -5.55 -16.74 3.66
N ILE A 135 -6.58 -16.42 2.88
CA ILE A 135 -6.72 -16.89 1.49
C ILE A 135 -6.15 -15.90 0.47
N SER A 136 -6.09 -14.62 0.83
CA SER A 136 -5.52 -13.57 -0.01
C SER A 136 -5.12 -12.38 0.86
N TYR A 137 -4.18 -11.59 0.37
CA TYR A 137 -4.05 -10.20 0.79
C TYR A 137 -4.16 -9.28 -0.43
N VAL A 138 -4.44 -8.02 -0.19
CA VAL A 138 -4.50 -6.94 -1.19
C VAL A 138 -3.63 -5.82 -0.67
N THR A 139 -2.81 -5.25 -1.56
CA THR A 139 -2.17 -3.95 -1.32
C THR A 139 -2.72 -2.96 -2.34
N ALA A 140 -2.99 -1.73 -1.91
CA ALA A 140 -3.49 -0.67 -2.77
C ALA A 140 -2.86 0.68 -2.42
N ASN A 141 -2.30 1.35 -3.41
CA ASN A 141 -1.96 2.76 -3.40
C ASN A 141 -2.15 3.32 -4.83
N CYS A 142 -1.92 4.61 -5.00
CA CYS A 142 -2.04 5.32 -6.26
C CYS A 142 -0.74 6.04 -6.65
N ASP A 143 0.39 5.56 -6.12
CA ASP A 143 1.71 6.20 -6.28
C ASP A 143 1.67 7.69 -5.85
N ASP A 144 1.77 8.60 -6.81
CA ASP A 144 1.71 10.05 -6.57
C ASP A 144 0.29 10.63 -6.56
N LEU A 145 -0.74 9.86 -6.90
CA LEU A 145 -2.13 10.33 -6.93
C LEU A 145 -2.88 10.00 -5.63
N PRO A 146 -3.84 10.83 -5.18
CA PRO A 146 -4.72 10.47 -4.08
C PRO A 146 -5.58 9.24 -4.40
N LEU A 147 -5.63 8.29 -3.47
CA LEU A 147 -6.54 7.15 -3.52
C LEU A 147 -7.89 7.60 -2.95
N ILE A 148 -8.96 7.48 -3.72
CA ILE A 148 -10.31 7.92 -3.28
C ILE A 148 -11.25 6.76 -3.03
N GLY A 149 -10.98 5.58 -3.59
CA GLY A 149 -11.84 4.41 -3.43
C GLY A 149 -11.10 3.09 -3.54
N LEU A 150 -11.46 2.13 -2.69
CA LEU A 150 -10.98 0.75 -2.71
C LEU A 150 -12.14 -0.21 -2.40
N LYS A 151 -12.46 -1.09 -3.35
CA LYS A 151 -13.42 -2.18 -3.18
C LYS A 151 -12.71 -3.53 -3.25
N VAL A 152 -12.90 -4.37 -2.24
CA VAL A 152 -12.40 -5.74 -2.19
C VAL A 152 -13.58 -6.71 -2.15
N THR A 153 -13.69 -7.57 -3.16
CA THR A 153 -14.78 -8.54 -3.27
C THR A 153 -14.24 -9.96 -3.18
N ARG A 154 -14.81 -10.76 -2.27
CA ARG A 154 -14.56 -12.21 -2.16
C ARG A 154 -15.57 -12.97 -3.01
N TYR A 155 -15.09 -13.61 -4.08
CA TYR A 155 -15.85 -14.54 -4.93
C TYR A 155 -15.55 -15.98 -4.52
N PRO A 156 -16.27 -17.02 -4.98
CA PRO A 156 -15.85 -18.41 -4.79
C PRO A 156 -14.43 -18.68 -5.29
N GLU A 157 -14.08 -18.15 -6.47
CA GLU A 157 -12.85 -18.41 -7.21
C GLU A 157 -11.62 -17.67 -6.66
N GLY A 158 -11.82 -16.62 -5.88
CA GLY A 158 -10.71 -15.81 -5.38
C GLY A 158 -11.14 -14.48 -4.78
N VAL A 159 -10.23 -13.51 -4.82
CA VAL A 159 -10.47 -12.13 -4.39
C VAL A 159 -10.23 -11.21 -5.58
N SER A 160 -11.15 -10.28 -5.79
CA SER A 160 -11.04 -9.21 -6.77
C SER A 160 -10.92 -7.87 -6.07
N VAL A 161 -10.30 -6.90 -6.74
CA VAL A 161 -10.11 -5.55 -6.25
C VAL A 161 -10.40 -4.53 -7.34
N VAL A 162 -11.06 -3.45 -6.95
CA VAL A 162 -11.25 -2.25 -7.75
C VAL A 162 -10.75 -1.07 -6.94
N HIS A 163 -10.04 -0.14 -7.57
CA HIS A 163 -9.55 1.08 -6.94
C HIS A 163 -9.77 2.28 -7.85
N SER A 164 -9.74 3.48 -7.27
CA SER A 164 -9.84 4.74 -8.00
C SER A 164 -8.85 5.76 -7.44
N CYS A 165 -8.09 6.38 -8.33
CA CYS A 165 -7.16 7.49 -8.06
C CYS A 165 -7.70 8.77 -8.70
N THR A 166 -7.32 9.94 -8.21
CA THR A 166 -7.68 11.24 -8.82
C THR A 166 -6.48 12.15 -9.00
#